data_AF-V4RSH7-F1
#
_entry.id   AF-V4RSH7-F1
#
_cell.length_a   1.000
_cell.length_b   1.000
_cell.length_c   1.000
_cell.angle_alpha   90.00
_cell.angle_beta   90.00
_cell.angle_gamma   90.00
#
_symmetry.space_group_name_H-M   'P 1'
#
loop_
_entity.id
_entity.type
_entity.pdbx_description
1 polymer ?
#
loop_
_entity_poly.entity_id
_entity_poly.type
_entity_poly.pdbx_seq_one_letter_code
_entity_poly.pdbx_strand_id
1 'polypeptide(L)'
;MSTPEELAFTARAKAHIDICNAQSEHAHAEDVALSALYAAARYGAYLCLNGNGSGEQMVARRAEATLMFEEQFRQMFHDCYDEFASNFETVK
;
A
#
# COMPACT_ATOMS: atom_id res chain seq x y z
N MET A 1 13.08 -16.40 -11.78
CA MET A 1 13.93 -15.25 -11.42
C MET A 1 13.09 -14.01 -11.62
N SER A 2 13.03 -13.11 -10.63
CA SER A 2 12.23 -11.89 -10.71
C SER A 2 12.80 -10.89 -11.71
N THR A 3 11.93 -10.08 -12.32
CA THR A 3 12.33 -9.01 -13.25
C THR A 3 13.00 -7.84 -12.51
N PRO A 4 13.79 -7.00 -13.18
CA PRO A 4 14.34 -5.78 -12.57
C PRO A 4 13.26 -4.84 -11.99
N GLU A 5 12.09 -4.79 -12.62
CA GLU A 5 10.96 -3.97 -12.18
C GLU A 5 10.35 -4.50 -10.88
N GLU A 6 10.17 -5.81 -10.78
CA GLU A 6 9.73 -6.50 -9.56
C GLU A 6 10.71 -6.25 -8.41
N LEU A 7 12.03 -6.38 -8.66
CA LEU A 7 13.05 -6.11 -7.64
C LEU A 7 13.00 -4.66 -7.16
N ALA A 8 12.82 -3.70 -8.07
CA ALA A 8 12.71 -2.29 -7.71
C ALA A 8 11.43 -2.00 -6.90
N PHE A 9 10.32 -2.67 -7.23
CA PHE A 9 9.08 -2.58 -6.47
C PHE A 9 9.26 -3.14 -5.06
N THR A 10 9.79 -4.36 -4.93
CA THR A 10 10.03 -5.01 -3.62
C THR A 10 11.00 -4.19 -2.76
N ALA A 11 12.03 -3.58 -3.36
CA ALA A 11 12.94 -2.71 -2.64
C ALA A 11 12.24 -1.48 -2.04
N ARG A 12 11.31 -0.85 -2.78
CA ARG A 12 10.49 0.26 -2.25
C ARG A 12 9.53 -0.21 -1.16
N ALA A 13 8.87 -1.35 -1.37
CA ALA A 13 7.98 -1.92 -0.37
C ALA A 13 8.74 -2.22 0.94
N LYS A 14 9.94 -2.80 0.85
CA LYS A 14 10.81 -3.05 1.99
C LYS A 14 11.17 -1.76 2.74
N ALA A 15 11.49 -0.67 2.04
CA ALA A 15 11.79 0.59 2.69
C ALA A 15 10.62 1.13 3.53
N HIS A 16 9.37 0.94 3.07
CA HIS A 16 8.18 1.28 3.86
C HIS A 16 7.99 0.35 5.07
N ILE A 17 8.24 -0.94 4.91
CA ILE A 17 8.18 -1.92 6.00
C ILE A 17 9.23 -1.61 7.07
N ASP A 18 10.46 -1.25 6.68
CA ASP A 18 11.52 -0.92 7.63
C ASP A 18 11.16 0.31 8.48
N ILE A 19 10.47 1.30 7.89
CA ILE A 19 9.91 2.45 8.63
C ILE A 19 8.83 1.99 9.62
N CYS A 20 7.90 1.13 9.19
CA CYS A 20 6.84 0.60 10.05
C CYS A 20 7.42 -0.21 11.22
N ASN A 21 8.44 -1.02 10.97
CA ASN A 21 9.13 -1.79 12.00
C ASN A 21 9.76 -0.86 13.04
N ALA A 22 10.48 0.17 12.61
CA ALA A 22 11.08 1.16 13.52
C ALA A 22 10.03 1.92 14.34
N GLN A 23 8.90 2.30 13.73
CA GLN A 23 7.80 2.96 14.44
C GLN A 23 7.12 2.03 15.47
N SER A 24 7.06 0.73 15.18
CA SER A 24 6.46 -0.28 16.07
C SER A 24 7.29 -0.54 17.33
N GLU A 25 8.53 -0.07 17.40
CA GLU A 25 9.33 -0.05 18.64
C GLU A 25 8.80 0.97 19.67
N HIS A 26 7.98 1.92 19.22
CA HIS A 26 7.53 3.07 20.03
C HIS A 26 6.01 3.29 20.02
N ALA A 27 5.26 2.54 19.23
CA ALA A 27 3.80 2.62 19.11
C ALA A 27 3.18 1.23 18.93
N HIS A 28 1.87 1.11 19.18
CA HIS A 28 1.16 -0.13 18.90
C HIS A 28 1.21 -0.44 17.40
N ALA A 29 1.53 -1.69 17.05
CA ALA A 29 1.67 -2.11 15.66
C ALA A 29 0.40 -1.84 14.82
N GLU A 30 -0.78 -1.93 15.44
CA GLU A 30 -2.05 -1.59 14.80
C GLU A 30 -2.12 -0.11 14.39
N ASP A 31 -1.69 0.81 15.25
CA ASP A 31 -1.64 2.25 14.95
C ASP A 31 -0.63 2.55 13.84
N VAL A 32 0.51 1.85 13.85
CA VAL A 32 1.51 1.96 12.79
C VAL A 32 0.95 1.46 11.46
N ALA A 33 0.26 0.32 11.44
CA ALA A 33 -0.37 -0.21 10.23
C ALA A 33 -1.44 0.75 9.67
N LEU A 34 -2.29 1.31 10.55
CA LEU A 34 -3.34 2.26 10.14
C LEU A 34 -2.74 3.58 9.62
N SER A 35 -1.68 4.09 10.24
CA SER A 35 -1.01 5.31 9.78
C SER A 35 -0.24 5.09 8.47
N ALA A 36 0.35 3.93 8.25
CA ALA A 36 0.94 3.54 6.97
C ALA A 36 -0.11 3.45 5.85
N LEU A 37 -1.27 2.83 6.12
CA LEU A 37 -2.40 2.79 5.19
C LEU A 37 -2.91 4.20 4.85
N TYR A 38 -3.03 5.07 5.85
CA TYR A 38 -3.40 6.46 5.63
C TYR A 38 -2.38 7.22 4.76
N ALA A 39 -1.09 7.00 4.99
CA ALA A 39 -0.03 7.60 4.17
C ALA A 39 -0.11 7.14 2.71
N ALA A 40 -0.33 5.84 2.47
CA ALA A 40 -0.54 5.29 1.13
C ALA A 40 -1.77 5.91 0.44
N ALA A 41 -2.89 6.03 1.16
CA ALA A 41 -4.11 6.65 0.64
C ALA A 41 -3.89 8.12 0.26
N ARG A 42 -3.17 8.90 1.07
CA ARG A 42 -2.83 10.29 0.76
C ARG A 42 -1.96 10.41 -0.49
N TYR A 43 -0.97 9.54 -0.63
CA TYR A 43 -0.12 9.53 -1.81
C TYR A 43 -0.91 9.16 -3.07
N GLY A 44 -1.78 8.15 -3.00
CA GLY A 44 -2.67 7.77 -4.11
C GLY A 44 -3.61 8.92 -4.53
N ALA A 45 -4.20 9.63 -3.56
CA ALA A 45 -5.00 10.81 -3.83
C ALA A 45 -4.19 11.94 -4.49
N TYR A 46 -2.93 12.15 -4.08
CA TYR A 46 -2.03 13.11 -4.70
C TYR A 46 -1.69 12.76 -6.15
N LEU A 47 -1.50 11.47 -6.48
CA LEU A 47 -1.31 11.04 -7.87
C LEU A 47 -2.54 11.35 -8.74
N CYS A 48 -3.75 11.15 -8.19
CA CYS A 48 -4.99 11.51 -8.87
C CYS A 48 -5.10 13.02 -9.10
N LEU A 49 -4.63 13.85 -8.16
CA LEU A 49 -4.60 15.31 -8.32
C LEU A 49 -3.74 15.71 -9.53
N ASN A 50 -2.54 15.17 -9.65
CA ASN A 50 -1.64 15.48 -10.77
C ASN A 50 -2.12 14.93 -12.13
N GLY A 51 -3.05 13.96 -12.11
CA GLY A 51 -3.64 13.36 -13.32
C GLY A 51 -4.87 14.09 -13.85
N ASN A 52 -5.34 15.15 -13.18
CA ASN A 52 -6.55 15.89 -13.56
C ASN A 52 -6.23 17.36 -13.89
N GLY A 53 -6.90 17.91 -14.90
CA GLY A 53 -6.71 19.30 -15.34
C GLY A 53 -7.50 20.34 -14.55
N SER A 54 -8.44 19.91 -13.69
CA SER A 54 -9.24 20.79 -12.85
C SER A 54 -9.80 20.08 -11.61
N GLY A 55 -10.24 20.87 -10.62
CA GLY A 55 -10.93 20.35 -9.44
C GLY A 55 -12.25 19.64 -9.78
N GLU A 56 -12.98 20.09 -10.80
CA GLU A 56 -14.21 19.44 -11.27
C GLU A 56 -13.92 18.05 -11.85
N GLN A 57 -12.85 17.90 -12.63
CA GLN A 57 -12.42 16.60 -13.15
C GLN A 57 -12.01 15.65 -12.01
N MET A 58 -11.32 16.16 -10.99
CA MET A 58 -10.96 15.39 -9.80
C MET A 58 -12.19 14.86 -9.07
N VAL A 59 -13.24 15.69 -8.92
CA VAL A 59 -14.50 15.27 -8.30
C VAL A 59 -15.22 14.23 -9.15
N ALA A 60 -15.32 14.45 -10.46
CA ALA A 60 -15.99 13.54 -11.38
C ALA A 60 -15.35 12.15 -11.43
N ARG A 61 -14.03 12.06 -11.28
CA ARG A 61 -13.27 10.80 -11.34
C ARG A 61 -13.01 10.14 -9.98
N ARG A 62 -13.52 10.72 -8.89
CA ARG A 62 -13.32 10.19 -7.53
C ARG A 62 -13.72 8.72 -7.42
N ALA A 63 -14.90 8.36 -7.92
CA ALA A 63 -15.42 6.99 -7.81
C ALA A 63 -14.55 5.97 -8.55
N GLU A 64 -14.12 6.31 -9.77
CA GLU A 64 -13.22 5.48 -10.58
C GLU A 64 -11.86 5.29 -9.88
N ALA A 65 -11.26 6.38 -9.40
CA ALA A 65 -10.00 6.33 -8.68
C ALA A 65 -10.09 5.52 -7.38
N THR A 66 -11.15 5.71 -6.60
CA THR A 66 -11.39 4.93 -5.37
C THR A 66 -11.47 3.44 -5.67
N LEU A 67 -12.27 3.03 -6.67
CA LEU A 67 -12.43 1.62 -7.03
C LEU A 67 -11.08 0.99 -7.43
N MET A 68 -10.30 1.70 -8.25
CA MET A 68 -8.99 1.23 -8.71
C MET A 68 -8.01 0.97 -7.55
N PHE A 69 -7.96 1.84 -6.55
CA PHE A 69 -7.08 1.65 -5.39
C PHE A 69 -7.62 0.60 -4.41
N GLU A 70 -8.95 0.51 -4.24
CA GLU A 70 -9.58 -0.52 -3.40
C GLU A 70 -9.34 -1.93 -3.94
N GLU A 71 -9.48 -2.13 -5.24
CA GLU A 71 -9.25 -3.43 -5.89
C GLU A 71 -7.78 -3.84 -5.79
N GLN A 72 -6.85 -2.93 -6.08
CA GLN A 72 -5.41 -3.20 -5.95
C GLN A 72 -5.03 -3.53 -4.51
N PHE A 73 -5.49 -2.74 -3.53
CA PHE A 73 -5.20 -3.00 -2.12
C PHE A 73 -5.73 -4.38 -1.70
N ARG A 74 -6.97 -4.70 -2.08
CA ARG A 74 -7.59 -5.99 -1.76
C ARG A 74 -6.77 -7.15 -2.31
N GLN A 75 -6.35 -7.07 -3.57
CA GLN A 75 -5.54 -8.12 -4.18
C GLN A 75 -4.20 -8.30 -3.45
N MET A 76 -3.45 -7.21 -3.25
CA MET A 76 -2.16 -7.26 -2.56
C MET A 76 -2.28 -7.78 -1.13
N PHE A 77 -3.34 -7.40 -0.42
CA PHE A 77 -3.58 -7.90 0.93
C PHE A 77 -3.85 -9.41 0.93
N HIS A 78 -4.67 -9.92 0.00
CA HIS A 78 -4.92 -11.36 -0.12
C HIS A 78 -3.64 -12.13 -0.46
N ASP A 79 -2.84 -11.63 -1.40
CA ASP A 79 -1.58 -12.28 -1.80
C ASP A 79 -0.63 -12.41 -0.59
N CYS A 80 -0.44 -11.33 0.17
CA CYS A 80 0.37 -11.35 1.40
C CYS A 80 -0.23 -12.26 2.47
N TYR A 81 -1.56 -12.26 2.63
CA TYR A 81 -2.23 -13.07 3.65
C TYR A 81 -2.10 -14.56 3.35
N ASP A 82 -2.30 -14.96 2.09
CA ASP A 82 -2.14 -16.34 1.63
C ASP A 82 -0.68 -16.78 1.71
N GLU A 83 0.28 -15.90 1.42
CA GLU A 83 1.71 -16.15 1.65
C GLU A 83 2.00 -16.43 3.12
N PHE A 84 1.53 -15.60 4.05
CA PHE A 84 1.73 -15.83 5.48
C PHE A 84 0.99 -17.06 5.99
N ALA A 85 -0.22 -17.33 5.49
CA ALA A 85 -1.00 -18.50 5.86
C ALA A 85 -0.30 -19.80 5.40
N SER A 86 0.25 -19.81 4.17
CA SER A 86 0.98 -20.97 3.64
C SER A 86 2.31 -21.23 4.36
N ASN A 87 2.92 -20.18 4.92
CA ASN A 87 4.18 -20.25 5.66
C ASN A 87 4.00 -20.23 7.19
N PHE A 88 2.77 -20.36 7.68
CA PHE A 88 2.45 -20.15 9.10
C PHE A 88 3.33 -20.97 10.04
N GLU A 89 3.52 -22.26 9.74
CA GLU A 89 4.33 -23.18 10.55
C GLU A 89 5.85 -22.93 10.46
N THR A 90 6.31 -22.24 9.42
CA THR A 90 7.74 -21.94 9.19
C THR A 90 8.15 -20.59 9.76
N VAL A 91 7.20 -19.65 9.84
CA VAL A 91 7.42 -18.26 10.28
C VAL A 91 7.13 -18.07 11.76
N LYS A 92 6.42 -19.00 12.41
CA LYS A 92 6.14 -18.98 13.85
C LYS A 92 7.17 -19.67 14.72
#